data_AF-A0A842MDK5-F1
#
_entry.id   AF-A0A842MDK5-F1
#
_cell.length_a   1.000
_cell.length_b   1.000
_cell.length_c   1.000
_cell.angle_alpha   90.00
_cell.angle_beta   90.00
_cell.angle_gamma   90.00
#
_symmetry.space_group_name_H-M   'P 1'
#
loop_
_entity.id
_entity.type
_entity.pdbx_description
1 polymer ?
#
loop_
_entity_poly.entity_id
_entity_poly.type
_entity_poly.pdbx_seq_one_letter_code
_entity_poly.pdbx_strand_id
1 'polypeptide(L)' 'MWIVVIGTLVGTIFGYFALTWIGTIIMLIIWLALIKHFFDCGWLKALLIAIVTVVAFLIIGFVLGALGFVVLSIT' A
#
# COMPACT_ATOMS: atom_id res chain seq x y z
N MET A 1 -13.76 -5.39 1.62
CA MET A 1 -13.34 -5.41 0.19
C MET A 1 -13.35 -4.03 -0.48
N TRP A 2 -14.26 -3.11 -0.15
CA TRP A 2 -14.36 -1.78 -0.82
C TRP A 2 -13.13 -0.87 -0.62
N ILE A 3 -12.45 -0.95 0.52
CA ILE A 3 -11.20 -0.23 0.81
C ILE A 3 -10.10 -0.53 -0.22
N VAL A 4 -9.98 -1.78 -0.69
CA VAL A 4 -8.95 -2.17 -1.66
C VAL A 4 -9.24 -1.50 -2.99
N VAL A 5 -10.50 -1.55 -3.43
CA VAL A 5 -10.95 -0.93 -4.70
C VAL A 5 -10.70 0.58 -4.68
N ILE A 6 -11.19 1.30 -3.67
CA ILE A 6 -10.99 2.75 -3.57
C ILE A 6 -9.52 3.09 -3.39
N GLY A 7 -8.78 2.33 -2.57
CA GLY A 7 -7.35 2.52 -2.37
C GLY A 7 -6.56 2.40 -3.67
N THR A 8 -6.89 1.41 -4.52
CA THR A 8 -6.30 1.28 -5.86
C THR A 8 -6.75 2.38 -6.81
N LEU A 9 -8.02 2.79 -6.78
CA LEU A 9 -8.55 3.83 -7.65
C LEU A 9 -7.93 5.20 -7.35
N VAL A 10 -7.84 5.55 -6.07
CA VAL A 10 -7.18 6.77 -5.60
C VAL A 10 -5.68 6.68 -5.91
N GLY A 11 -5.07 5.52 -5.70
CA GLY A 11 -3.67 5.26 -6.06
C GLY A 11 -3.36 5.48 -7.54
N THR A 12 -4.22 5.03 -8.45
CA THR A 12 -4.00 5.18 -9.89
C THR A 12 -4.32 6.58 -10.41
N ILE A 13 -5.40 7.20 -9.92
CA ILE A 13 -5.80 8.56 -10.34
C ILE A 13 -4.81 9.60 -9.80
N PHE A 14 -4.43 9.48 -8.52
CA PHE A 14 -3.59 10.46 -7.85
C PHE A 14 -2.10 10.08 -7.82
N GLY A 15 -1.74 8.87 -8.26
CA GLY A 15 -0.35 8.40 -8.31
C GLY A 15 0.56 9.24 -9.19
N TYR A 16 0.02 9.89 -10.23
CA TYR A 16 0.77 10.84 -11.05
C TYR A 16 1.22 12.08 -10.25
N PHE A 17 0.46 12.51 -9.24
CA PHE A 17 0.88 13.63 -8.39
C PHE A 17 2.09 13.26 -7.51
N ALA A 18 2.33 11.97 -7.25
CA ALA A 18 3.47 11.50 -6.46
C ALA A 18 4.84 11.67 -7.15
N LEU A 19 4.88 12.13 -8.41
CA LEU A 19 6.11 12.47 -9.15
C LEU A 19 6.89 13.64 -8.54
N THR A 20 6.22 14.50 -7.77
CA THR A 20 6.86 15.64 -7.08
C THR A 20 6.88 15.39 -5.58
N TRP A 21 7.93 15.83 -4.89
CA TRP A 21 8.07 15.69 -3.43
C TRP A 21 6.84 16.16 -2.64
N ILE A 22 6.23 17.27 -3.08
CA ILE A 22 5.03 17.83 -2.47
C ILE A 22 3.83 16.91 -2.71
N GLY A 23 3.66 16.43 -3.94
CA GLY A 23 2.58 15.52 -4.27
C GLY A 23 2.72 14.14 -3.63
N THR A 24 3.94 13.67 -3.33
CA THR A 24 4.16 12.44 -2.54
C THR A 24 3.63 12.60 -1.12
N ILE A 25 3.85 13.75 -0.47
CA ILE A 25 3.33 14.04 0.88
C ILE A 25 1.79 14.10 0.86
N ILE A 26 1.21 14.81 -0.11
CA ILE A 26 -0.24 14.91 -0.27
C ILE A 26 -0.85 13.52 -0.49
N MET A 27 -0.24 12.71 -1.36
CA MET A 27 -0.70 11.35 -1.63
C MET A 27 -0.64 10.48 -0.38
N LEU A 28 0.43 10.59 0.41
CA LEU A 28 0.60 9.88 1.69
C LEU A 28 -0.51 10.29 2.67
N ILE A 29 -0.84 11.57 2.77
CA ILE A 29 -1.93 12.08 3.62
C ILE A 29 -3.29 11.54 3.17
N ILE A 30 -3.58 11.55 1.85
CA ILE A 30 -4.83 11.02 1.30
C ILE A 30 -4.97 9.54 1.63
N TRP A 31 -3.89 8.77 1.49
CA TRP A 31 -3.89 7.35 1.81
C TRP A 31 -4.11 7.10 3.31
N LEU A 32 -3.44 7.86 4.18
CA LEU A 32 -3.67 7.79 5.63
C LEU A 32 -5.11 8.16 6.00
N ALA A 33 -5.68 9.18 5.37
CA ALA A 33 -7.06 9.60 5.58
C ALA A 33 -8.05 8.52 5.15
N LEU A 34 -7.77 7.81 4.05
CA LEU A 34 -8.56 6.67 3.59
C LEU A 34 -8.53 5.55 4.64
N ILE A 35 -7.34 5.16 5.11
CA ILE A 35 -7.19 4.15 6.17
C ILE A 35 -7.94 4.59 7.43
N LYS A 36 -7.81 5.85 7.83
CA LYS A 36 -8.52 6.39 9.00
C LYS A 36 -10.05 6.25 8.86
N HIS A 37 -10.59 6.62 7.70
CA HIS A 37 -12.03 6.57 7.42
C HIS A 37 -12.58 5.14 7.42
N PHE A 38 -11.86 4.18 6.84
CA PHE A 38 -12.34 2.80 6.75
C PHE A 38 -12.08 1.96 7.99
N PHE A 39 -11.07 2.30 8.80
CA PHE A 39 -10.71 1.56 10.01
C PHE A 39 -11.19 2.26 11.30
N ASP A 40 -11.96 3.36 11.22
CA ASP A 40 -12.47 4.16 12.35
C ASP A 40 -11.42 4.39 13.46
N CYS A 41 -10.17 4.60 13.04
CA CYS A 41 -9.01 4.59 13.92
C CYS A 41 -8.44 6.01 14.10
N GLY A 42 -7.72 6.23 15.20
CA GLY A 42 -6.92 7.45 15.36
C GLY A 42 -5.78 7.53 14.34
N TRP A 43 -5.25 8.73 14.11
CA TRP A 43 -4.14 8.97 13.16
C TRP A 43 -2.92 8.09 13.41
N LEU A 44 -2.54 7.89 14.68
CA LEU A 44 -1.41 7.05 15.06
C LEU A 44 -1.64 5.56 14.72
N LYS A 45 -2.88 5.08 14.96
CA LYS A 45 -3.27 3.70 14.66
C LYS A 45 -3.34 3.46 13.15
N ALA A 46 -3.81 4.45 12.38
CA ALA A 46 -3.83 4.38 10.91
C ALA A 46 -2.41 4.23 10.33
N LEU A 47 -1.44 4.96 10.87
CA LEU A 47 -0.04 4.82 10.47
C LEU A 47 0.52 3.43 10.82
N LEU A 48 0.18 2.89 12.00
CA LEU A 48 0.61 1.55 12.40
C LEU A 48 0.03 0.47 11.48
N ILE A 49 -1.23 0.58 11.08
CA ILE A 49 -1.86 -0.32 10.09
C ILE A 49 -1.15 -0.21 8.73
N ALA A 50 -0.80 1.00 8.29
CA ALA A 50 -0.06 1.20 7.05
C ALA A 50 1.30 0.47 7.09
N ILE A 51 2.04 0.59 8.19
CA ILE A 51 3.32 -0.13 8.38
C ILE A 51 3.12 -1.64 8.36
N VAL A 52 2.14 -2.16 9.12
CA VAL A 52 1.83 -3.60 9.14
C VAL A 52 1.51 -4.12 7.75
N THR A 53 0.78 -3.33 6.96
CA THR A 53 0.43 -3.69 5.58
C THR A 53 1.68 -3.77 4.69
N VAL A 54 2.62 -2.83 4.81
CA VAL A 54 3.90 -2.86 4.08
C VAL A 54 4.70 -4.11 4.45
N VAL A 55 4.79 -4.45 5.75
CA VAL A 55 5.50 -5.65 6.21
C VAL A 55 4.86 -6.92 5.64
N ALA A 56 3.53 -7.02 5.66
CA ALA A 56 2.82 -8.15 5.05
C ALA A 56 3.11 -8.26 3.55
N PHE A 57 3.14 -7.13 2.83
CA PHE A 57 3.44 -7.10 1.40
C PHE A 57 4.86 -7.57 1.09
N LEU A 58 5.84 -7.20 1.92
CA LEU A 58 7.22 -7.68 1.81
C LEU A 58 7.32 -9.20 2.02
N ILE A 59 6.61 -9.74 3.00
CA ILE A 59 6.58 -11.19 3.25
C ILE A 59 5.99 -11.92 2.04
N ILE A 60 4.85 -11.45 1.53
CA ILE A 60 4.19 -12.04 0.35
C ILE A 60 5.13 -11.96 -0.86
N GLY A 61 5.76 -10.81 -1.10
CA GLY A 61 6.71 -10.62 -2.19
C GLY A 61 7.93 -11.53 -2.07
N PHE A 62 8.44 -11.75 -0.87
CA PHE A 62 9.54 -12.68 -0.61
C PHE A 62 9.16 -14.13 -0.94
N VAL A 63 7.99 -14.57 -0.47
CA VAL A 63 7.49 -15.94 -0.74
C VAL A 63 7.25 -16.13 -2.24
N LEU A 64 6.59 -15.18 -2.90
CA LEU A 64 6.36 -15.23 -4.35
C LEU A 64 7.67 -15.19 -5.15
N GLY A 65 8.63 -14.37 -4.72
CA GLY A 65 9.97 -14.32 -5.32
C GLY A 65 10.69 -15.65 -5.19
N ALA A 66 10.71 -16.26 -4.01
CA ALA A 66 11.30 -17.57 -3.78
C ALA A 66 10.64 -18.66 -4.64
N LEU A 67 9.31 -18.68 -4.74
CA LEU A 67 8.59 -19.59 -5.63
C LEU A 67 8.94 -19.33 -7.11
N GLY A 68 9.05 -18.06 -7.52
CA GLY A 68 9.49 -17.69 -8.87
C GLY A 68 10.90 -18.18 -9.18
N PHE A 69 11.83 -18.09 -8.24
CA PHE A 69 13.18 -18.66 -8.38
C PHE A 69 13.17 -20.18 -8.50
N VAL A 70 12.29 -20.88 -7.78
CA VAL A 70 12.14 -22.34 -7.93
C VAL A 70 11.60 -22.71 -9.31
N VAL A 71 10.62 -21.96 -9.84
CA VAL A 71 10.10 -22.21 -11.20
C VAL A 71 11.18 -21.97 -12.26
N LEU A 72 11.95 -20.90 -12.14
CA LEU A 72 13.06 -20.58 -13.05
C LEU A 72 14.20 -21.60 -13.00
N SER A 73 14.40 -22.33 -11.90
CA SER A 73 15.48 -23.30 -11.78
C SER A 73 15.13 -24.68 -12.36
N ILE A 74 13.85 -24.95 -12.62
CA ILE A 74 13.36 -26.22 -13.17
C ILE A 74 12.98 -26.15 -14.67
N THR A 75 12.99 -24.97 -15.27
CA THR A 75 12.78 -24.71 -16.71
C THR A 75 14.09 -24.42 -17.41
#